data_AF-A0A958Y4J1-F1
#
_entry.id   AF-A0A958Y4J1-F1
#
_cell.length_a   1.000
_cell.length_b   1.000
_cell.length_c   1.000
_cell.angle_alpha   90.00
_cell.angle_beta   90.00
_cell.angle_gamma   90.00
#
_symmetry.space_group_name_H-M   'P 1'
#
loop_
_entity.id
_entity.type
_entity.pdbx_description
1 polymer ?
#
loop_
_entity_poly.entity_id
_entity_poly.type
_entity_poly.pdbx_seq_one_letter_code
_entity_poly.pdbx_strand_id
1 'polypeptide(L)'
;MQQMVRSHFNFKAIFAIGLMLLPGWIFGQYTVTSCQTVGGALLATDRNDFAHATQPIPNEGYLHNFNPPPLPCGINNPSITSLIVEIDITNITASGNCTGIPIFGNVLLNCPLTTTSVCPIIQDVLTPGCGGFGGGATVAGVYALDIATCNAIGPNDVIGVDIIPATDFSPTCPSNGSAISDGTVSVTYEICLTYTYNQDIPPDCANTTSLPCNDGDPCTINDMRTVDACDNSIVCVPCAGTPIAACSNTVNQACDDGDPCTINDMRTVDACDNSVVCVPCAGTPIAACSNTIMQACNDGDPCTINDMRTVDACDNSIVCIPCAGTPIASCSNTVALPCDDGDPCTLNDTQLADACDNSIICVPCAGTPSPSCLNVVSLPCDDGDPCTINDVEIVEDCNNAFICVPCAGTPLPSCVNTVSLPCDDGDPCTINDVEVVEDCNNAFICIPCAGTPAPACTNTVVLPCDDGDPCTVNDQQTVEACDNSIVCIPCAGTLDISCNNTVVLPCDDGDPCTANDQQTVESCDNSIVCIPCAGTPVASCATTVMLACDDGDPCTENDMQGV
;
A
#
# COMPACT_ATOMS: atom_id res chain seq x y z
N MET A 1 15.76 22.55 -47.98
CA MET A 1 15.34 21.74 -49.14
C MET A 1 14.20 22.49 -49.80
N GLN A 2 14.50 23.43 -50.71
CA GLN A 2 14.40 23.26 -52.16
C GLN A 2 13.10 22.59 -52.63
N GLN A 3 12.18 23.38 -53.18
CA GLN A 3 11.78 23.24 -54.58
C GLN A 3 11.10 24.52 -55.10
N MET A 4 11.72 25.09 -56.14
CA MET A 4 11.16 26.10 -57.02
C MET A 4 10.24 25.41 -58.04
N VAL A 5 9.11 26.03 -58.38
CA VAL A 5 8.54 25.91 -59.73
C VAL A 5 8.11 27.30 -60.20
N ARG A 6 8.91 27.87 -61.11
CA ARG A 6 8.53 28.94 -62.03
C ARG A 6 7.75 28.30 -63.18
N SER A 7 6.58 28.85 -63.53
CA SER A 7 5.91 28.57 -64.80
C SER A 7 5.90 29.83 -65.66
N HIS A 8 6.42 29.68 -66.89
CA HIS A 8 6.54 30.73 -67.90
C HIS A 8 5.21 30.96 -68.63
N PHE A 9 4.65 32.17 -68.54
CA PHE A 9 3.63 32.64 -69.47
C PHE A 9 4.32 33.33 -70.66
N ASN A 10 4.33 32.64 -71.81
CA ASN A 10 4.77 33.18 -73.10
C ASN A 10 3.60 33.88 -73.79
N PHE A 11 3.69 35.21 -73.95
CA PHE A 11 2.82 35.98 -74.84
C PHE A 11 3.23 35.71 -76.29
N LYS A 12 2.40 34.99 -77.07
CA LYS A 12 2.48 34.97 -78.53
C LYS A 12 1.34 35.80 -79.10
N ALA A 13 1.67 36.97 -79.63
CA ALA A 13 0.78 37.77 -80.46
C ALA A 13 0.49 37.02 -81.78
N ILE A 14 -0.78 36.71 -82.03
CA ILE A 14 -1.26 36.21 -83.33
C ILE A 14 -1.95 37.37 -84.03
N PHE A 15 -1.38 37.78 -85.16
CA PHE A 15 -1.94 38.75 -86.10
C PHE A 15 -3.16 38.10 -86.79
N ALA A 16 -4.37 38.56 -86.47
CA ALA A 16 -5.59 38.16 -87.17
C ALA A 16 -5.86 39.14 -88.32
N ILE A 17 -5.74 38.66 -89.55
CA ILE A 17 -6.14 39.35 -90.78
C ILE A 17 -7.68 39.35 -90.81
N GLY A 18 -8.29 40.52 -90.70
CA GLY A 18 -9.73 40.70 -90.77
C GLY A 18 -10.26 40.47 -92.18
N LEU A 19 -10.91 39.33 -92.39
CA LEU A 19 -11.85 39.13 -93.49
C LEU A 19 -13.23 39.54 -92.98
N MET A 20 -13.68 40.75 -93.34
CA MET A 20 -15.07 41.18 -93.12
C MET A 20 -15.99 40.29 -93.96
N LEU A 21 -16.49 39.21 -93.37
CA LEU A 21 -17.69 38.53 -93.83
C LEU A 21 -18.88 39.31 -93.27
N LEU A 22 -19.63 39.94 -94.16
CA LEU A 22 -20.96 40.46 -93.84
C LEU A 22 -21.82 39.29 -93.32
N PRO A 23 -22.54 39.45 -92.20
CA PRO A 23 -23.43 38.40 -91.71
C PRO A 23 -24.58 38.23 -92.70
N GLY A 24 -24.63 37.07 -93.34
CA GLY A 24 -25.85 36.59 -94.00
C GLY A 24 -26.86 36.30 -92.90
N TRP A 25 -27.96 37.05 -92.90
CA TRP A 25 -29.07 36.83 -91.98
C TRP A 25 -29.68 35.46 -92.31
N ILE A 26 -29.48 34.50 -91.40
CA ILE A 26 -30.16 33.21 -91.48
C ILE A 26 -31.54 33.45 -90.86
N PHE A 27 -32.55 33.63 -91.71
CA PHE A 27 -33.93 33.75 -91.26
C PHE A 27 -34.42 32.37 -90.79
N GLY A 28 -34.82 32.27 -89.52
CA GLY A 28 -35.56 31.12 -89.01
C GLY A 28 -37.05 31.26 -89.33
N GLN A 29 -37.75 30.15 -89.57
CA GLN A 29 -39.21 30.14 -89.60
C GLN A 29 -39.76 29.67 -88.26
N TYR A 30 -40.78 30.36 -87.76
CA TYR A 30 -41.55 29.92 -86.60
C TYR A 30 -43.00 29.67 -87.04
N THR A 31 -43.52 28.49 -86.72
CA THR A 31 -44.88 28.09 -87.05
C THR A 31 -45.68 27.84 -85.78
N VAL A 32 -46.90 28.35 -85.72
CA VAL A 32 -47.84 28.15 -84.62
C VAL A 32 -49.25 27.96 -85.17
N THR A 33 -49.99 27.03 -84.57
CA THR A 33 -51.34 26.67 -84.99
C THR A 33 -52.34 26.96 -83.87
N SER A 34 -53.49 27.53 -84.22
CA SER A 34 -54.61 27.81 -83.32
C SER A 34 -55.89 27.23 -83.90
N CYS A 35 -56.61 26.42 -83.12
CA CYS A 35 -57.81 25.72 -83.59
C CYS A 35 -59.04 26.07 -82.76
N GLN A 36 -60.21 26.13 -83.39
CA GLN A 36 -61.52 26.27 -82.77
C GLN A 36 -62.50 25.28 -83.39
N THR A 37 -63.45 24.79 -82.60
CA THR A 37 -64.50 23.88 -83.05
C THR A 37 -65.86 24.55 -82.92
N VAL A 38 -66.92 23.89 -83.41
CA VAL A 38 -68.31 24.36 -83.29
C VAL A 38 -68.72 24.83 -81.89
N GLY A 39 -68.15 24.25 -80.82
CA GLY A 39 -68.44 24.65 -79.43
C GLY A 39 -67.90 26.04 -79.04
N GLY A 40 -66.95 26.58 -79.79
CA GLY A 40 -66.38 27.92 -79.59
C GLY A 40 -67.03 29.01 -80.45
N ALA A 41 -68.03 28.66 -81.26
CA ALA A 41 -68.68 29.60 -82.17
C ALA A 41 -69.66 30.53 -81.44
N LEU A 42 -69.74 31.78 -81.90
CA LEU A 42 -70.91 32.62 -81.66
C LEU A 42 -71.96 32.29 -82.73
N LEU A 43 -73.14 31.83 -82.32
CA LEU A 43 -74.26 31.62 -83.24
C LEU A 43 -74.98 32.95 -83.50
N ALA A 44 -74.96 33.44 -84.74
CA ALA A 44 -75.69 34.63 -85.14
C ALA A 44 -75.91 34.66 -86.66
N THR A 45 -76.60 35.68 -87.17
CA THR A 45 -76.68 35.93 -88.61
C THR A 45 -75.29 36.14 -89.21
N ASP A 46 -75.10 35.69 -90.45
CA ASP A 46 -73.89 35.89 -91.26
C ASP A 46 -73.42 37.34 -91.14
N ARG A 47 -72.17 37.52 -90.74
CA ARG A 47 -71.52 38.84 -90.60
C ARG A 47 -71.20 39.45 -91.96
N ASN A 48 -71.55 38.79 -93.05
CA ASN A 48 -71.65 39.40 -94.35
C ASN A 48 -73.08 39.20 -94.89
N ASP A 49 -73.73 40.28 -95.29
CA ASP A 49 -75.10 40.30 -95.82
C ASP A 49 -75.19 39.69 -97.25
N PHE A 50 -74.29 38.76 -97.61
CA PHE A 50 -74.02 38.36 -99.00
C PHE A 50 -73.72 36.88 -99.22
N ALA A 51 -74.38 35.98 -98.49
CA ALA A 51 -74.53 34.60 -98.96
C ALA A 51 -75.69 34.54 -99.98
N HIS A 52 -75.33 34.81 -101.24
CA HIS A 52 -76.08 34.57 -102.48
C HIS A 52 -77.48 35.27 -102.62
N ALA A 53 -77.54 36.21 -103.58
CA ALA A 53 -78.72 36.93 -104.07
C ALA A 53 -79.41 38.01 -103.18
N THR A 54 -78.70 38.70 -102.26
CA THR A 54 -79.26 39.82 -101.44
C THR A 54 -80.60 39.44 -100.81
N GLN A 55 -80.53 38.56 -99.82
CA GLN A 55 -81.72 38.08 -99.15
C GLN A 55 -82.34 39.17 -98.25
N PRO A 56 -83.67 39.15 -98.03
CA PRO A 56 -84.29 40.00 -97.02
C PRO A 56 -83.86 39.68 -95.59
N ILE A 57 -83.38 38.47 -95.33
CA ILE A 57 -82.93 37.98 -94.02
C ILE A 57 -81.67 37.13 -94.23
N PRO A 58 -80.50 37.49 -93.64
CA PRO A 58 -79.27 36.71 -93.75
C PRO A 58 -79.37 35.31 -93.12
N ASN A 59 -78.64 34.35 -93.66
CA ASN A 59 -78.50 33.01 -93.06
C ASN A 59 -77.86 33.10 -91.67
N GLU A 60 -78.26 32.21 -90.76
CA GLU A 60 -77.51 32.01 -89.52
C GLU A 60 -76.20 31.28 -89.81
N GLY A 61 -75.18 31.53 -89.01
CA GLY A 61 -73.88 30.91 -89.14
C GLY A 61 -73.18 30.72 -87.80
N TYR A 62 -72.16 29.89 -87.83
CA TYR A 62 -71.23 29.75 -86.72
C TYR A 62 -70.06 30.69 -86.92
N LEU A 63 -69.94 31.69 -86.04
CA LEU A 63 -68.99 32.77 -86.21
C LEU A 63 -67.77 32.57 -85.31
N HIS A 64 -66.57 32.71 -85.88
CA HIS A 64 -65.31 32.62 -85.14
C HIS A 64 -64.43 33.85 -85.33
N ASN A 65 -63.62 34.16 -84.31
CA ASN A 65 -62.48 35.05 -84.42
C ASN A 65 -61.25 34.40 -83.80
N PHE A 66 -60.13 34.52 -84.48
CA PHE A 66 -58.81 34.09 -84.02
C PHE A 66 -57.96 35.32 -83.76
N ASN A 67 -57.61 35.53 -82.50
CA ASN A 67 -56.59 36.54 -82.14
C ASN A 67 -55.21 36.01 -82.54
N PRO A 68 -54.29 36.89 -82.98
CA PRO A 68 -52.90 36.52 -83.21
C PRO A 68 -52.30 35.81 -81.99
N PRO A 69 -51.58 34.68 -82.18
CA PRO A 69 -50.99 33.94 -81.07
C PRO A 69 -49.84 34.74 -80.42
N PRO A 70 -49.63 34.60 -79.10
CA PRO A 70 -48.48 35.21 -78.44
C PRO A 70 -47.20 34.61 -79.01
N LEU A 71 -46.26 35.47 -79.41
CA LEU A 71 -44.98 35.05 -79.97
C LEU A 71 -43.97 34.77 -78.84
N PRO A 72 -43.21 33.68 -78.90
CA PRO A 72 -42.15 33.41 -77.93
C PRO A 72 -40.96 34.37 -78.13
N CYS A 73 -40.01 34.37 -77.19
CA CYS A 73 -38.67 34.95 -77.36
C CYS A 73 -38.58 36.47 -77.66
N GLY A 74 -39.61 37.25 -77.30
CA GLY A 74 -39.56 38.73 -77.44
C GLY A 74 -39.61 39.23 -78.88
N ILE A 75 -40.04 38.39 -79.83
CA ILE A 75 -40.27 38.81 -81.21
C ILE A 75 -41.44 39.79 -81.24
N ASN A 76 -41.16 41.01 -81.67
CA ASN A 76 -42.16 42.06 -81.82
C ASN A 76 -42.43 42.25 -83.32
N ASN A 77 -43.67 41.97 -83.75
CA ASN A 77 -44.18 42.30 -85.08
C ASN A 77 -43.44 41.65 -86.27
N PRO A 78 -43.27 40.30 -86.29
CA PRO A 78 -42.65 39.61 -87.42
C PRO A 78 -43.57 39.63 -88.65
N SER A 79 -43.01 39.53 -89.85
CA SER A 79 -43.81 39.37 -91.06
C SER A 79 -44.42 37.97 -91.13
N ILE A 80 -45.72 37.90 -91.42
CA ILE A 80 -46.40 36.64 -91.78
C ILE A 80 -45.96 36.27 -93.20
N THR A 81 -45.43 35.05 -93.36
CA THR A 81 -45.02 34.50 -94.65
C THR A 81 -46.04 33.53 -95.23
N SER A 82 -46.85 32.90 -94.38
CA SER A 82 -47.95 32.02 -94.74
C SER A 82 -48.98 32.01 -93.62
N LEU A 83 -50.27 32.01 -93.98
CA LEU A 83 -51.37 31.82 -93.05
C LEU A 83 -52.38 30.88 -93.68
N ILE A 84 -52.32 29.60 -93.28
CA ILE A 84 -53.22 28.57 -93.77
C ILE A 84 -54.46 28.55 -92.88
N VAL A 85 -55.62 28.82 -93.46
CA VAL A 85 -56.91 28.53 -92.84
C VAL A 85 -57.34 27.16 -93.33
N GLU A 86 -57.42 26.20 -92.42
CA GLU A 86 -57.94 24.86 -92.65
C GLU A 86 -59.30 24.73 -91.98
N ILE A 87 -60.29 24.22 -92.71
CA ILE A 87 -61.65 23.92 -92.24
C ILE A 87 -61.88 22.45 -92.51
N ASP A 88 -61.88 21.63 -91.45
CA ASP A 88 -62.27 20.22 -91.51
C ASP A 88 -63.75 20.10 -91.16
N ILE A 89 -64.60 19.93 -92.18
CA ILE A 89 -66.02 19.63 -91.99
C ILE A 89 -66.16 18.12 -91.82
N THR A 90 -66.43 17.69 -90.59
CA THR A 90 -66.55 16.26 -90.27
C THR A 90 -67.96 15.71 -90.51
N ASN A 91 -68.98 16.56 -90.37
CA ASN A 91 -70.36 16.16 -90.63
C ASN A 91 -71.25 17.34 -91.02
N ILE A 92 -72.14 17.13 -91.98
CA ILE A 92 -73.22 18.06 -92.34
C ILE A 92 -74.53 17.30 -92.18
N THR A 93 -75.38 17.76 -91.28
CA THR A 93 -76.75 17.23 -91.14
C THR A 93 -77.72 18.30 -91.60
N ALA A 94 -78.62 17.92 -92.50
CA ALA A 94 -79.72 18.77 -92.93
C ALA A 94 -80.98 17.92 -93.02
N SER A 95 -82.12 18.50 -92.65
CA SER A 95 -83.41 17.81 -92.67
C SER A 95 -84.36 18.42 -93.71
N GLY A 96 -85.28 17.59 -94.21
CA GLY A 96 -86.29 18.00 -95.19
C GLY A 96 -85.68 18.65 -96.44
N ASN A 97 -86.14 19.85 -96.76
CA ASN A 97 -85.85 20.55 -98.01
C ASN A 97 -84.46 21.24 -98.05
N CYS A 98 -83.68 21.16 -96.97
CA CYS A 98 -82.36 21.77 -96.86
C CYS A 98 -81.22 20.78 -97.16
N THR A 99 -81.55 19.56 -97.60
CA THR A 99 -80.54 18.55 -97.97
C THR A 99 -79.73 19.00 -99.18
N GLY A 100 -78.40 19.02 -99.06
CA GLY A 100 -77.48 19.33 -100.15
C GLY A 100 -77.20 20.81 -100.39
N ILE A 101 -77.61 21.71 -99.47
CA ILE A 101 -77.20 23.12 -99.52
C ILE A 101 -75.69 23.25 -99.31
N PRO A 102 -75.01 24.22 -99.94
CA PRO A 102 -73.60 24.45 -99.72
C PRO A 102 -73.37 25.13 -98.36
N ILE A 103 -72.23 24.80 -97.76
CA ILE A 103 -71.65 25.51 -96.62
C ILE A 103 -70.59 26.46 -97.16
N PHE A 104 -70.58 27.71 -96.70
CA PHE A 104 -69.53 28.69 -96.99
C PHE A 104 -68.59 28.84 -95.79
N GLY A 105 -67.29 29.01 -96.08
CA GLY A 105 -66.23 29.20 -95.10
C GLY A 105 -65.67 30.61 -95.24
N ASN A 106 -66.47 31.59 -94.86
CA ASN A 106 -66.23 33.00 -95.10
C ASN A 106 -65.14 33.52 -94.17
N VAL A 107 -64.06 34.04 -94.74
CA VAL A 107 -62.97 34.67 -94.00
C VAL A 107 -63.18 36.17 -93.97
N LEU A 108 -63.07 36.76 -92.79
CA LEU A 108 -63.20 38.18 -92.55
C LEU A 108 -61.94 38.70 -91.85
N LEU A 109 -61.58 39.96 -92.11
CA LEU A 109 -60.41 40.59 -91.48
C LEU A 109 -60.86 41.65 -90.48
N ASN A 110 -60.41 41.54 -89.24
CA ASN A 110 -60.69 42.48 -88.15
C ASN A 110 -62.19 42.73 -87.90
N CYS A 111 -63.03 41.75 -88.23
CA CYS A 111 -64.47 41.84 -88.00
C CYS A 111 -64.80 41.54 -86.54
N PRO A 112 -65.54 42.42 -85.82
CA PRO A 112 -65.93 42.12 -84.44
C PRO A 112 -66.81 40.87 -84.36
N LEU A 113 -66.58 40.03 -83.35
CA LEU A 113 -67.39 38.84 -83.07
C LEU A 113 -68.63 39.24 -82.27
N THR A 114 -69.63 39.78 -82.95
CA THR A 114 -70.90 40.22 -82.35
C THR A 114 -72.07 39.87 -83.27
N THR A 115 -73.29 39.90 -82.73
CA THR A 115 -74.52 39.59 -83.47
C THR A 115 -74.99 40.70 -84.42
N THR A 116 -74.29 41.85 -84.46
CA THR A 116 -74.70 43.05 -85.23
C THR A 116 -73.63 43.57 -86.18
N SER A 117 -72.46 42.94 -86.21
CA SER A 117 -71.35 43.39 -87.07
C SER A 117 -71.54 42.90 -88.50
N VAL A 118 -71.32 43.80 -89.46
CA VAL A 118 -71.32 43.48 -90.89
C VAL A 118 -69.97 43.89 -91.49
N CYS A 119 -69.28 42.95 -92.13
CA CYS A 119 -67.92 43.10 -92.62
C CYS A 119 -67.76 42.46 -94.02
N PRO A 120 -66.89 42.99 -94.89
CA PRO A 120 -66.59 42.36 -96.17
C PRO A 120 -65.92 41.00 -95.98
N ILE A 121 -66.32 40.02 -96.78
CA ILE A 121 -65.59 38.76 -96.92
C ILE A 121 -64.33 39.02 -97.74
N ILE A 122 -63.17 38.59 -97.24
CA ILE A 122 -61.89 38.68 -97.95
C ILE A 122 -61.54 37.39 -98.70
N GLN A 123 -62.12 36.26 -98.30
CA GLN A 123 -61.95 34.97 -98.96
C GLN A 123 -63.06 33.97 -98.56
N ASP A 124 -63.43 33.02 -99.42
CA ASP A 124 -64.16 31.80 -99.04
C ASP A 124 -63.23 30.60 -99.16
N VAL A 125 -62.98 29.88 -98.06
CA VAL A 125 -62.03 28.75 -98.02
C VAL A 125 -62.64 27.48 -98.61
N LEU A 126 -63.97 27.36 -98.58
CA LEU A 126 -64.67 26.19 -99.14
C LEU A 126 -64.83 26.29 -100.67
N THR A 127 -64.59 27.47 -101.24
CA THR A 127 -64.46 27.66 -102.69
C THR A 127 -62.98 27.58 -103.09
N PRO A 128 -62.58 26.68 -104.02
CA PRO A 128 -61.17 26.55 -104.39
C PRO A 128 -60.55 27.81 -105.01
N GLY A 129 -59.41 28.24 -104.45
CA GLY A 129 -58.55 29.30 -105.02
C GLY A 129 -58.83 30.72 -104.52
N CYS A 130 -57.83 31.61 -104.66
CA CYS A 130 -57.94 33.00 -104.24
C CYS A 130 -59.01 33.76 -105.04
N GLY A 131 -59.84 34.54 -104.35
CA GLY A 131 -60.88 35.38 -104.97
C GLY A 131 -62.08 34.60 -105.54
N GLY A 132 -62.15 33.29 -105.29
CA GLY A 132 -63.35 32.49 -105.52
C GLY A 132 -64.35 32.71 -104.38
N PHE A 133 -65.62 32.94 -104.72
CA PHE A 133 -66.71 33.13 -103.75
C PHE A 133 -67.96 32.36 -104.19
N GLY A 134 -68.73 31.88 -103.23
CA GLY A 134 -70.09 31.36 -103.45
C GLY A 134 -70.15 29.95 -104.08
N GLY A 135 -69.03 29.24 -104.17
CA GLY A 135 -68.98 27.83 -104.57
C GLY A 135 -69.38 26.90 -103.41
N GLY A 136 -68.77 27.13 -102.23
CA GLY A 136 -69.03 26.37 -101.01
C GLY A 136 -68.78 24.87 -101.11
N ALA A 137 -69.09 24.16 -100.02
CA ALA A 137 -68.95 22.71 -99.92
C ALA A 137 -70.28 22.05 -99.51
N THR A 138 -70.69 21.01 -100.24
CA THR A 138 -71.90 20.22 -99.93
C THR A 138 -71.58 18.88 -99.27
N VAL A 139 -70.30 18.56 -99.08
CA VAL A 139 -69.80 17.30 -98.51
C VAL A 139 -68.76 17.57 -97.44
N ALA A 140 -68.72 16.67 -96.45
CA ALA A 140 -67.67 16.62 -95.44
C ALA A 140 -66.29 16.43 -96.08
N GLY A 141 -65.26 17.03 -95.48
CA GLY A 141 -63.88 17.00 -95.97
C GLY A 141 -63.04 18.12 -95.38
N VAL A 142 -61.73 18.05 -95.66
CA VAL A 142 -60.76 19.06 -95.25
C VAL A 142 -60.52 20.04 -96.40
N TYR A 143 -60.68 21.32 -96.11
CA TYR A 143 -60.49 22.41 -97.06
C TYR A 143 -59.46 23.37 -96.48
N ALA A 144 -58.44 23.72 -97.26
CA ALA A 144 -57.36 24.58 -96.79
C ALA A 144 -56.97 25.60 -97.85
N LEU A 145 -56.69 26.83 -97.40
CA LEU A 145 -56.18 27.89 -98.25
C LEU A 145 -55.21 28.77 -97.48
N ASP A 146 -54.06 29.05 -98.09
CA ASP A 146 -53.14 30.07 -97.59
C ASP A 146 -53.66 31.46 -97.94
N ILE A 147 -54.35 32.08 -96.99
CA ILE A 147 -54.98 33.39 -97.19
C ILE A 147 -53.97 34.53 -97.26
N ALA A 148 -52.74 34.35 -96.75
CA ALA A 148 -51.69 35.35 -96.88
C ALA A 148 -51.17 35.47 -98.32
N THR A 149 -51.41 34.45 -99.16
CA THR A 149 -51.12 34.53 -100.61
C THR A 149 -52.24 35.23 -101.38
N CYS A 150 -53.46 35.24 -100.84
CA CYS A 150 -54.62 35.84 -101.49
C CYS A 150 -54.85 37.30 -101.08
N ASN A 151 -54.51 37.64 -99.83
CA ASN A 151 -54.79 38.93 -99.21
C ASN A 151 -53.59 39.42 -98.40
N ALA A 152 -53.49 40.74 -98.20
CA ALA A 152 -52.52 41.30 -97.27
C ALA A 152 -52.98 41.07 -95.83
N ILE A 153 -52.22 40.26 -95.07
CA ILE A 153 -52.51 39.95 -93.66
C ILE A 153 -51.37 40.50 -92.78
N GLY A 154 -51.74 41.32 -91.80
CA GLY A 154 -50.85 41.86 -90.79
C GLY A 154 -50.72 40.95 -89.55
N PRO A 155 -49.59 41.04 -88.80
CA PRO A 155 -49.34 40.21 -87.62
C PRO A 155 -50.28 40.49 -86.43
N ASN A 156 -51.01 41.61 -86.46
CA ASN A 156 -51.98 41.99 -85.43
C ASN A 156 -53.43 41.80 -85.88
N ASP A 157 -53.65 41.30 -87.09
CA ASP A 157 -55.00 41.15 -87.63
C ASP A 157 -55.74 39.99 -86.95
N VAL A 158 -56.97 40.27 -86.52
CA VAL A 158 -57.90 39.24 -86.05
C VAL A 158 -58.55 38.60 -87.27
N ILE A 159 -58.44 37.28 -87.38
CA ILE A 159 -58.99 36.53 -88.51
C ILE A 159 -60.34 35.97 -88.11
N GLY A 160 -61.40 36.43 -88.78
CA GLY A 160 -62.73 35.87 -88.66
C GLY A 160 -62.91 34.70 -89.63
N VAL A 161 -63.53 33.61 -89.18
CA VAL A 161 -63.90 32.48 -90.05
C VAL A 161 -65.32 32.06 -89.71
N ASP A 162 -66.24 32.29 -90.64
CA ASP A 162 -67.67 32.07 -90.47
C ASP A 162 -68.13 30.89 -91.30
N ILE A 163 -68.77 29.91 -90.66
CA ILE A 163 -69.32 28.72 -91.30
C ILE A 163 -70.82 28.95 -91.51
N ILE A 164 -71.21 29.20 -92.76
CA ILE A 164 -72.56 29.66 -93.13
C ILE A 164 -73.26 28.59 -94.00
N PRO A 165 -74.33 27.95 -93.53
CA PRO A 165 -75.21 27.17 -94.40
C PRO A 165 -76.06 28.07 -95.31
N ALA A 166 -75.87 27.94 -96.62
CA ALA A 166 -76.55 28.75 -97.62
C ALA A 166 -77.97 28.22 -97.91
N THR A 167 -78.92 28.48 -97.03
CA THR A 167 -80.29 27.94 -97.18
C THR A 167 -81.01 28.46 -98.43
N ASP A 168 -80.63 29.64 -98.87
CA ASP A 168 -81.11 30.34 -100.05
C ASP A 168 -80.79 29.64 -101.38
N PHE A 169 -79.81 28.74 -101.37
CA PHE A 169 -79.42 27.95 -102.54
C PHE A 169 -80.48 26.91 -102.94
N SER A 170 -81.34 26.53 -101.99
CA SER A 170 -82.47 25.62 -102.23
C SER A 170 -83.77 26.43 -102.22
N PRO A 171 -84.54 26.50 -103.33
CA PRO A 171 -85.82 27.20 -103.36
C PRO A 171 -86.88 26.56 -102.44
N THR A 172 -86.58 25.38 -101.90
CA THR A 172 -87.45 24.63 -101.01
C THR A 172 -87.02 24.70 -99.54
N CYS A 173 -85.78 25.10 -99.24
CA CYS A 173 -85.29 25.25 -97.87
C CYS A 173 -85.80 26.59 -97.29
N PRO A 174 -86.32 26.62 -96.05
CA PRO A 174 -86.79 27.87 -95.45
C PRO A 174 -85.63 28.86 -95.25
N SER A 175 -85.67 29.97 -95.97
CA SER A 175 -84.70 31.07 -95.83
C SER A 175 -85.18 32.08 -94.79
N ASN A 176 -85.30 31.64 -93.54
CA ASN A 176 -85.81 32.44 -92.42
C ASN A 176 -84.71 33.00 -91.51
N GLY A 177 -83.44 32.72 -91.81
CA GLY A 177 -82.29 33.18 -91.03
C GLY A 177 -82.06 32.45 -89.71
N SER A 178 -82.72 31.31 -89.47
CA SER A 178 -82.66 30.56 -88.20
C SER A 178 -82.41 29.06 -88.40
N ALA A 179 -81.85 28.64 -89.54
CA ALA A 179 -81.77 27.23 -89.91
C ALA A 179 -80.94 26.38 -88.93
N ILE A 180 -79.98 26.98 -88.23
CA ILE A 180 -79.15 26.29 -87.23
C ILE A 180 -79.91 26.22 -85.90
N SER A 181 -80.45 27.35 -85.43
CA SER A 181 -81.24 27.47 -84.21
C SER A 181 -82.51 26.60 -84.24
N ASP A 182 -83.16 26.46 -85.40
CA ASP A 182 -84.32 25.60 -85.62
C ASP A 182 -83.94 24.10 -85.73
N GLY A 183 -82.64 23.77 -85.74
CA GLY A 183 -82.14 22.41 -85.92
C GLY A 183 -82.34 21.83 -87.33
N THR A 184 -82.66 22.69 -88.31
CA THR A 184 -82.90 22.27 -89.70
C THR A 184 -81.59 21.89 -90.39
N VAL A 185 -80.50 22.58 -90.04
CA VAL A 185 -79.13 22.31 -90.48
C VAL A 185 -78.20 22.33 -89.26
N SER A 186 -77.27 21.39 -89.17
CA SER A 186 -76.14 21.52 -88.25
C SER A 186 -74.84 21.01 -88.89
N VAL A 187 -73.75 21.70 -88.61
CA VAL A 187 -72.42 21.41 -89.17
C VAL A 187 -71.47 21.13 -88.01
N THR A 188 -70.75 20.01 -88.07
CA THR A 188 -69.65 19.70 -87.17
C THR A 188 -68.35 19.92 -87.92
N TYR A 189 -67.44 20.70 -87.32
CA TYR A 189 -66.17 21.05 -87.94
C TYR A 189 -65.10 21.43 -86.91
N GLU A 190 -63.86 21.48 -87.38
CA GLU A 190 -62.73 22.13 -86.74
C GLU A 190 -62.09 23.12 -87.72
N ILE A 191 -61.80 24.34 -87.24
CA ILE A 191 -61.07 25.36 -87.99
C ILE A 191 -59.70 25.50 -87.35
N CYS A 192 -58.63 25.34 -88.12
CA CYS A 192 -57.26 25.54 -87.68
C CYS A 192 -56.56 26.61 -88.51
N LEU A 193 -56.02 27.63 -87.85
CA LEU A 193 -55.17 28.64 -88.46
C LEU A 193 -53.71 28.35 -88.14
N THR A 194 -52.91 28.13 -89.18
CA THR A 194 -51.47 27.93 -89.05
C THR A 194 -50.73 29.16 -89.56
N TYR A 195 -50.12 29.88 -88.63
CA TYR A 195 -49.31 31.07 -88.90
C TYR A 195 -47.84 30.68 -89.07
N THR A 196 -47.20 31.14 -90.13
CA THR A 196 -45.75 31.01 -90.32
C THR A 196 -45.11 32.40 -90.40
N TYR A 197 -44.15 32.66 -89.51
CA TYR A 197 -43.47 33.94 -89.38
C TYR A 197 -42.00 33.83 -89.81
N ASN A 198 -41.48 34.89 -90.45
CA ASN A 198 -40.03 35.09 -90.54
C ASN A 198 -39.51 35.66 -89.23
N GLN A 199 -38.47 35.05 -88.67
CA GLN A 199 -37.81 35.57 -87.47
C GLN A 199 -36.30 35.68 -87.66
N ASP A 200 -35.73 36.75 -87.10
CA ASP A 200 -34.30 36.84 -86.82
C ASP A 200 -34.01 35.96 -85.61
N ILE A 201 -33.11 34.98 -85.76
CA ILE A 201 -32.69 34.12 -84.64
C ILE A 201 -31.83 34.98 -83.71
N PRO A 202 -32.24 35.26 -82.46
CA PRO A 202 -31.39 35.95 -81.50
C PRO A 202 -30.12 35.10 -81.24
N PRO A 203 -28.96 35.72 -80.95
CA PRO A 203 -27.77 34.98 -80.55
C PRO A 203 -28.04 34.13 -79.31
N ASP A 204 -27.41 32.96 -79.22
CA ASP A 204 -27.45 32.10 -78.03
C ASP A 204 -27.19 32.93 -76.75
N CYS A 205 -27.99 32.69 -75.71
CA CYS A 205 -27.94 33.36 -74.42
C CYS A 205 -28.27 34.87 -74.45
N ALA A 206 -28.82 35.39 -75.55
CA ALA A 206 -29.37 36.75 -75.58
C ALA A 206 -30.57 36.88 -74.63
N ASN A 207 -31.38 35.82 -74.52
CA ASN A 207 -32.46 35.71 -73.55
C ASN A 207 -32.22 34.47 -72.70
N THR A 208 -32.23 34.63 -71.38
CA THR A 208 -31.89 33.52 -70.47
C THR A 208 -33.00 33.25 -69.46
N THR A 209 -33.04 32.03 -68.96
CA THR A 209 -33.87 31.62 -67.83
C THR A 209 -33.04 30.83 -66.83
N SER A 210 -33.43 30.90 -65.55
CA SER A 210 -32.72 30.24 -64.46
C SER A 210 -33.47 28.99 -64.02
N LEU A 211 -32.77 27.86 -63.98
CA LEU A 211 -33.33 26.57 -63.57
C LEU A 211 -32.55 26.01 -62.37
N PRO A 212 -33.23 25.35 -61.41
CA PRO A 212 -32.56 24.64 -60.34
C PRO A 212 -31.74 23.48 -60.92
N CYS A 213 -30.59 23.21 -60.30
CA CYS A 213 -29.71 22.10 -60.65
C CYS A 213 -29.04 21.53 -59.38
N ASN A 214 -28.05 20.65 -59.54
CA ASN A 214 -27.20 20.16 -58.46
C ASN A 214 -25.77 20.14 -59.03
N ASP A 215 -24.86 20.91 -58.44
CA ASP A 215 -23.47 21.04 -58.91
C ASP A 215 -22.56 19.91 -58.38
N GLY A 216 -23.09 19.08 -57.49
CA GLY A 216 -22.40 17.97 -56.84
C GLY A 216 -21.51 18.38 -55.68
N ASP A 217 -21.44 19.67 -55.33
CA ASP A 217 -20.70 20.17 -54.20
C ASP A 217 -21.61 20.23 -52.95
N PRO A 218 -21.37 19.42 -51.91
CA PRO A 218 -22.16 19.50 -50.69
C PRO A 218 -21.96 20.82 -49.91
N CYS A 219 -20.95 21.63 -50.25
CA CYS A 219 -20.63 22.90 -49.60
C CYS A 219 -21.40 24.11 -50.16
N THR A 220 -22.25 23.91 -51.17
CA THR A 220 -23.05 24.94 -51.80
C THR A 220 -24.55 24.72 -51.54
N ILE A 221 -25.31 25.81 -51.52
CA ILE A 221 -26.78 25.78 -51.47
C ILE A 221 -27.35 26.62 -52.62
N ASN A 222 -28.61 26.32 -52.97
CA ASN A 222 -29.35 27.02 -54.01
C ASN A 222 -28.65 26.94 -55.38
N ASP A 223 -28.26 25.74 -55.78
CA ASP A 223 -27.59 25.49 -57.05
C ASP A 223 -28.49 25.86 -58.22
N MET A 224 -28.03 26.82 -59.01
CA MET A 224 -28.75 27.31 -60.18
C MET A 224 -27.87 27.22 -61.41
N ARG A 225 -28.49 26.91 -62.55
CA ARG A 225 -27.88 27.06 -63.87
C ARG A 225 -28.70 28.04 -64.69
N THR A 226 -28.04 28.77 -65.56
CA THR A 226 -28.70 29.67 -66.50
C THR A 226 -28.64 29.05 -67.89
N VAL A 227 -29.78 28.91 -68.54
CA VAL A 227 -29.91 28.33 -69.88
C VAL A 227 -30.53 29.35 -70.84
N ASP A 228 -30.36 29.13 -72.14
CA ASP A 228 -31.06 29.92 -73.15
C ASP A 228 -32.58 29.71 -73.02
N ALA A 229 -33.34 30.79 -73.09
CA ALA A 229 -34.78 30.76 -72.88
C ALA A 229 -35.56 30.11 -74.04
N CYS A 230 -34.97 30.06 -75.24
CA CYS A 230 -35.56 29.47 -76.44
C CYS A 230 -35.08 28.02 -76.66
N ASP A 231 -33.89 27.66 -76.17
CA ASP A 231 -33.40 26.28 -76.09
C ASP A 231 -32.67 25.99 -74.76
N ASN A 232 -33.39 25.35 -73.84
CA ASN A 232 -32.86 24.97 -72.53
C ASN A 232 -31.69 23.95 -72.60
N SER A 233 -31.35 23.40 -73.77
CA SER A 233 -30.16 22.56 -73.95
C SER A 233 -28.86 23.38 -73.99
N ILE A 234 -28.95 24.68 -74.30
CA ILE A 234 -27.83 25.60 -74.32
C ILE A 234 -27.62 26.16 -72.92
N VAL A 235 -26.49 25.82 -72.30
CA VAL A 235 -26.11 26.29 -70.96
C VAL A 235 -25.29 27.58 -71.08
N CYS A 236 -25.82 28.67 -70.55
CA CYS A 236 -25.20 29.99 -70.54
C CYS A 236 -24.30 30.20 -69.31
N VAL A 237 -24.76 29.72 -68.15
CA VAL A 237 -23.97 29.68 -66.92
C VAL A 237 -24.10 28.26 -66.34
N PRO A 238 -22.97 27.57 -66.10
CA PRO A 238 -22.97 26.23 -65.50
C PRO A 238 -23.66 26.20 -64.14
N CYS A 239 -24.03 25.01 -63.69
CA CYS A 239 -24.58 24.81 -62.36
C CYS A 239 -23.55 25.21 -61.30
N ALA A 240 -23.93 26.11 -60.42
CA ALA A 240 -23.16 26.47 -59.23
C ALA A 240 -24.11 27.00 -58.16
N GLY A 241 -23.84 26.66 -56.90
CA GLY A 241 -24.55 27.23 -55.76
C GLY A 241 -23.81 28.37 -55.06
N THR A 242 -24.45 28.90 -54.04
CA THR A 242 -23.85 29.85 -53.09
C THR A 242 -23.08 29.09 -52.01
N PRO A 243 -21.80 29.42 -51.73
CA PRO A 243 -21.03 28.78 -50.68
C PRO A 243 -21.69 28.95 -49.31
N ILE A 244 -21.77 27.85 -48.57
CA ILE A 244 -22.16 27.84 -47.17
C ILE A 244 -20.99 28.41 -46.33
N ALA A 245 -21.29 29.20 -45.30
CA ALA A 245 -20.26 29.69 -44.40
C ALA A 245 -19.64 28.51 -43.62
N ALA A 246 -18.30 28.47 -43.56
CA ALA A 246 -17.61 27.44 -42.79
C ALA A 246 -18.13 27.36 -41.34
N CYS A 247 -18.29 26.15 -40.83
CA CYS A 247 -18.81 25.81 -39.51
C CYS A 247 -20.28 26.19 -39.26
N SER A 248 -21.07 26.53 -40.28
CA SER A 248 -22.51 26.70 -40.11
C SER A 248 -23.27 25.36 -40.05
N ASN A 249 -22.67 24.29 -40.58
CA ASN A 249 -23.13 22.93 -40.42
C ASN A 249 -21.95 22.07 -39.99
N THR A 250 -22.09 21.31 -38.90
CA THR A 250 -20.97 20.62 -38.27
C THR A 250 -21.29 19.18 -37.92
N VAL A 251 -20.24 18.38 -37.85
CA VAL A 251 -20.30 16.98 -37.39
C VAL A 251 -19.23 16.74 -36.33
N ASN A 252 -19.55 15.92 -35.35
CA ASN A 252 -18.58 15.50 -34.32
C ASN A 252 -17.84 14.25 -34.78
N GLN A 253 -16.53 14.24 -34.59
CA GLN A 253 -15.67 13.09 -34.85
C GLN A 253 -14.86 12.75 -33.61
N ALA A 254 -14.71 11.46 -33.34
CA ALA A 254 -13.77 10.99 -32.34
C ALA A 254 -12.34 11.38 -32.73
N CYS A 255 -11.55 11.77 -31.75
CA CYS A 255 -10.14 12.10 -31.89
C CYS A 255 -9.39 11.68 -30.61
N ASP A 256 -8.14 12.07 -30.49
CA ASP A 256 -7.30 11.90 -29.30
C ASP A 256 -6.65 13.27 -29.06
N ASP A 257 -6.96 13.91 -27.93
CA ASP A 257 -6.40 15.23 -27.59
C ASP A 257 -5.00 15.14 -26.95
N GLY A 258 -4.52 13.91 -26.71
CA GLY A 258 -3.24 13.61 -26.08
C GLY A 258 -3.22 13.84 -24.58
N ASP A 259 -4.33 14.24 -23.96
CA ASP A 259 -4.47 14.39 -22.52
C ASP A 259 -5.04 13.08 -21.93
N PRO A 260 -4.24 12.29 -21.18
CA PRO A 260 -4.73 11.05 -20.57
C PRO A 260 -5.78 11.28 -19.47
N CYS A 261 -6.08 12.54 -19.14
CA CYS A 261 -7.04 12.96 -18.11
C CYS A 261 -8.42 13.30 -18.64
N THR A 262 -8.62 13.15 -19.93
CA THR A 262 -9.90 13.30 -20.61
C THR A 262 -10.35 11.97 -21.19
N ILE A 263 -11.66 11.80 -21.32
CA ILE A 263 -12.30 10.68 -22.03
C ILE A 263 -13.29 11.22 -23.05
N ASN A 264 -13.61 10.39 -24.04
CA ASN A 264 -14.55 10.71 -25.12
C ASN A 264 -14.11 11.95 -25.92
N ASP A 265 -12.83 12.02 -26.26
CA ASP A 265 -12.25 13.13 -27.00
C ASP A 265 -12.92 13.29 -28.35
N MET A 266 -13.46 14.49 -28.57
CA MET A 266 -14.24 14.82 -29.73
C MET A 266 -13.75 16.13 -30.32
N ARG A 267 -13.69 16.19 -31.65
CA ARG A 267 -13.52 17.42 -32.41
C ARG A 267 -14.79 17.67 -33.21
N THR A 268 -15.11 18.94 -33.41
CA THR A 268 -16.20 19.35 -34.29
C THR A 268 -15.59 19.88 -35.58
N VAL A 269 -15.96 19.28 -36.70
CA VAL A 269 -15.47 19.69 -38.03
C VAL A 269 -16.64 20.17 -38.89
N ASP A 270 -16.32 20.92 -39.94
CA ASP A 270 -17.32 21.30 -40.95
C ASP A 270 -17.87 20.03 -41.62
N ALA A 271 -19.19 19.96 -41.76
CA ALA A 271 -19.87 18.79 -42.32
C ALA A 271 -19.54 18.54 -43.80
N CYS A 272 -19.15 19.60 -44.52
CA CYS A 272 -18.90 19.56 -45.95
C CYS A 272 -17.40 19.40 -46.26
N ASP A 273 -16.52 19.92 -45.40
CA ASP A 273 -15.08 19.68 -45.42
C ASP A 273 -14.54 19.33 -44.02
N ASN A 274 -14.39 18.04 -43.77
CA ASN A 274 -13.89 17.51 -42.50
C ASN A 274 -12.44 17.96 -42.17
N SER A 275 -11.71 18.60 -43.09
CA SER A 275 -10.39 19.18 -42.81
C SER A 275 -10.48 20.51 -42.06
N VAL A 276 -11.63 21.20 -42.12
CA VAL A 276 -11.89 22.43 -41.38
C VAL A 276 -12.34 22.09 -39.97
N VAL A 277 -11.49 22.35 -38.99
CA VAL A 277 -11.79 22.14 -37.57
C VAL A 277 -12.47 23.37 -36.99
N CYS A 278 -13.72 23.21 -36.54
CA CYS A 278 -14.53 24.25 -35.94
C CYS A 278 -14.33 24.34 -34.42
N VAL A 279 -14.24 23.17 -33.77
CA VAL A 279 -13.87 23.03 -32.36
C VAL A 279 -12.73 22.01 -32.30
N PRO A 280 -11.56 22.38 -31.72
CA PRO A 280 -10.42 21.49 -31.56
C PRO A 280 -10.80 20.22 -30.80
N CYS A 281 -9.94 19.20 -30.90
CA CYS A 281 -10.09 17.98 -30.11
C CYS A 281 -9.98 18.32 -28.62
N ALA A 282 -10.99 17.91 -27.85
CA ALA A 282 -10.99 17.96 -26.40
C ALA A 282 -11.93 16.87 -25.87
N GLY A 283 -11.58 16.23 -24.78
CA GLY A 283 -12.47 15.31 -24.08
C GLY A 283 -13.16 15.89 -22.85
N THR A 284 -13.94 15.02 -22.21
CA THR A 284 -14.57 15.29 -20.92
C THR A 284 -13.61 14.88 -19.80
N PRO A 285 -13.37 15.73 -18.78
CA PRO A 285 -12.50 15.37 -17.67
C PRO A 285 -12.98 14.10 -16.97
N ILE A 286 -12.06 13.17 -16.68
CA ILE A 286 -12.38 12.00 -15.86
C ILE A 286 -12.65 12.41 -14.41
N ALA A 287 -13.49 11.65 -13.72
CA ALA A 287 -13.75 11.89 -12.31
C ALA A 287 -12.47 11.73 -11.49
N ALA A 288 -12.27 12.58 -10.48
CA ALA A 288 -11.13 12.47 -9.58
C ALA A 288 -11.04 11.05 -8.97
N CYS A 289 -9.82 10.54 -8.85
CA CYS A 289 -9.46 9.21 -8.37
C CYS A 289 -9.93 8.04 -9.23
N SER A 290 -10.38 8.28 -10.47
CA SER A 290 -10.67 7.21 -11.43
C SER A 290 -9.40 6.66 -12.09
N ASN A 291 -8.37 7.50 -12.25
CA ASN A 291 -7.02 7.09 -12.61
C ASN A 291 -6.06 7.55 -11.51
N THR A 292 -5.22 6.64 -11.01
CA THR A 292 -4.42 6.89 -9.82
C THR A 292 -2.99 6.43 -10.00
N ILE A 293 -2.08 7.10 -9.28
CA ILE A 293 -0.69 6.70 -9.16
C ILE A 293 -0.29 6.62 -7.69
N MET A 294 0.72 5.78 -7.43
CA MET A 294 1.28 5.59 -6.09
C MET A 294 2.52 6.48 -5.90
N GLN A 295 2.56 7.25 -4.81
CA GLN A 295 3.70 8.08 -4.44
C GLN A 295 4.20 7.72 -3.04
N ALA A 296 5.52 7.68 -2.87
CA ALA A 296 6.13 7.59 -1.56
C ALA A 296 5.79 8.84 -0.73
N CYS A 297 5.53 8.64 0.55
CA CYS A 297 5.24 9.68 1.51
C CYS A 297 5.83 9.30 2.89
N ASN A 298 5.46 10.05 3.93
CA ASN A 298 5.78 9.72 5.32
C ASN A 298 4.48 9.94 6.12
N ASP A 299 3.93 8.90 6.73
CA ASP A 299 2.66 8.97 7.48
C ASP A 299 2.86 9.44 8.93
N GLY A 300 4.11 9.60 9.36
CA GLY A 300 4.51 10.01 10.69
C GLY A 300 4.48 8.89 11.72
N ASP A 301 4.08 7.67 11.35
CA ASP A 301 4.07 6.50 12.22
C ASP A 301 5.40 5.73 12.10
N PRO A 302 6.27 5.76 13.12
CA PRO A 302 7.53 5.04 13.09
C PRO A 302 7.38 3.52 13.06
N CYS A 303 6.19 2.97 13.32
CA CYS A 303 5.88 1.54 13.27
C CYS A 303 5.49 1.03 11.89
N THR A 304 5.53 1.87 10.85
CA THR A 304 5.26 1.47 9.49
C THR A 304 6.47 1.68 8.57
N ILE A 305 6.54 0.90 7.50
CA ILE A 305 7.53 1.04 6.43
C ILE A 305 6.84 1.12 5.07
N ASN A 306 7.57 1.68 4.10
CA ASN A 306 7.11 1.85 2.73
C ASN A 306 5.80 2.65 2.66
N ASP A 307 5.78 3.80 3.33
CA ASP A 307 4.60 4.66 3.38
C ASP A 307 4.28 5.18 1.99
N MET A 308 3.08 4.86 1.53
CA MET A 308 2.60 5.22 0.22
C MET A 308 1.25 5.93 0.34
N ARG A 309 1.05 6.92 -0.51
CA ARG A 309 -0.25 7.53 -0.75
C ARG A 309 -0.66 7.27 -2.19
N THR A 310 -1.96 7.19 -2.41
CA THR A 310 -2.53 7.14 -3.75
C THR A 310 -3.05 8.52 -4.09
N VAL A 311 -2.56 9.11 -5.17
CA VAL A 311 -3.03 10.41 -5.66
C VAL A 311 -3.66 10.25 -7.03
N ASP A 312 -4.49 11.21 -7.39
CA ASP A 312 -5.03 11.31 -8.74
C ASP A 312 -3.89 11.51 -9.74
N ALA A 313 -3.91 10.76 -10.85
CA ALA A 313 -2.85 10.79 -11.85
C ALA A 313 -2.79 12.13 -12.61
N CYS A 314 -3.88 12.87 -12.64
CA CYS A 314 -4.08 14.13 -13.37
C CYS A 314 -3.81 15.34 -12.50
N ASP A 315 -4.12 15.26 -11.21
CA ASP A 315 -3.75 16.25 -10.21
C ASP A 315 -3.24 15.58 -8.94
N ASN A 316 -1.90 15.50 -8.83
CA ASN A 316 -1.23 14.90 -7.68
C ASN A 316 -1.52 15.59 -6.33
N SER A 317 -2.19 16.76 -6.32
CA SER A 317 -2.65 17.40 -5.09
C SER A 317 -3.90 16.74 -4.49
N ILE A 318 -4.67 16.00 -5.31
CA ILE A 318 -5.83 15.24 -4.87
C ILE A 318 -5.36 13.89 -4.31
N VAL A 319 -5.53 13.71 -2.99
CA VAL A 319 -5.22 12.47 -2.30
C VAL A 319 -6.45 11.56 -2.32
N CYS A 320 -6.32 10.41 -2.97
CA CYS A 320 -7.37 9.39 -3.11
C CYS A 320 -7.33 8.38 -1.96
N ILE A 321 -6.12 7.98 -1.57
CA ILE A 321 -5.86 7.17 -0.38
C ILE A 321 -4.77 7.89 0.41
N PRO A 322 -5.03 8.22 1.70
CA PRO A 322 -4.04 8.86 2.57
C PRO A 322 -2.73 8.10 2.65
N CYS A 323 -1.68 8.81 3.09
CA CYS A 323 -0.40 8.16 3.36
C CYS A 323 -0.56 7.12 4.47
N ALA A 324 -0.16 5.90 4.21
CA ALA A 324 -0.06 4.83 5.19
C ALA A 324 1.05 3.86 4.79
N GLY A 325 1.80 3.36 5.75
CA GLY A 325 2.78 2.30 5.54
C GLY A 325 2.24 0.88 5.79
N THR A 326 3.09 -0.09 5.47
CA THR A 326 2.92 -1.48 5.90
C THR A 326 3.43 -1.64 7.34
N PRO A 327 2.66 -2.25 8.25
CA PRO A 327 3.09 -2.45 9.64
C PRO A 327 4.38 -3.28 9.71
N ILE A 328 5.33 -2.82 10.52
CA ILE A 328 6.51 -3.60 10.88
C ILE A 328 6.07 -4.69 11.87
N ALA A 329 6.59 -5.91 11.69
CA ALA A 329 6.34 -6.97 12.66
C ALA A 329 6.96 -6.60 14.02
N SER A 330 6.16 -6.72 15.09
CA SER A 330 6.64 -6.39 16.44
C SER A 330 7.91 -7.18 16.79
N CYS A 331 8.83 -6.52 17.49
CA CYS A 331 10.11 -7.05 17.95
C CYS A 331 11.10 -7.42 16.83
N SER A 332 10.88 -6.98 15.59
CA SER A 332 11.86 -7.10 14.51
C SER A 332 13.04 -6.14 14.68
N ASN A 333 12.81 -5.00 15.34
CA ASN A 333 13.83 -4.09 15.82
C ASN A 333 13.51 -3.69 17.27
N THR A 334 14.52 -3.65 18.11
CA THR A 334 14.33 -3.47 19.57
C THR A 334 15.26 -2.40 20.11
N VAL A 335 14.80 -1.69 21.14
CA VAL A 335 15.62 -0.77 21.94
C VAL A 335 15.78 -1.33 23.35
N ALA A 336 16.99 -1.24 23.90
CA ALA A 336 17.26 -1.57 25.29
C ALA A 336 16.86 -0.39 26.19
N LEU A 337 15.96 -0.63 27.13
CA LEU A 337 15.52 0.36 28.11
C LEU A 337 15.95 -0.10 29.52
N PRO A 338 16.37 0.82 30.40
CA PRO A 338 16.60 0.51 31.79
C PRO A 338 15.28 0.12 32.47
N CYS A 339 15.32 -0.87 33.34
CA CYS A 339 14.19 -1.33 34.13
C CYS A 339 14.68 -1.77 35.53
N ASP A 340 13.81 -2.38 36.32
CA ASP A 340 14.12 -2.99 37.63
C ASP A 340 13.41 -4.36 37.63
N ASP A 341 14.18 -5.45 37.67
CA ASP A 341 13.63 -6.81 37.64
C ASP A 341 13.20 -7.31 39.04
N GLY A 342 13.46 -6.51 40.07
CA GLY A 342 13.15 -6.79 41.46
C GLY A 342 14.06 -7.83 42.13
N ASP A 343 15.09 -8.34 41.44
CA ASP A 343 16.09 -9.24 42.00
C ASP A 343 17.29 -8.42 42.51
N PRO A 344 17.52 -8.33 43.84
CA PRO A 344 18.65 -7.58 44.38
C PRO A 344 20.02 -8.20 44.03
N CYS A 345 20.06 -9.42 43.49
CA CYS A 345 21.29 -10.11 43.07
C CYS A 345 21.69 -9.85 41.61
N THR A 346 20.93 -9.04 40.87
CA THR A 346 21.25 -8.66 39.49
C THR A 346 21.69 -7.19 39.41
N LEU A 347 22.43 -6.86 38.35
CA LEU A 347 22.91 -5.51 38.04
C LEU A 347 22.62 -5.17 36.58
N ASN A 348 22.41 -3.88 36.31
CA ASN A 348 22.18 -3.33 34.98
C ASN A 348 20.95 -3.93 34.29
N ASP A 349 19.83 -3.93 35.01
CA ASP A 349 18.57 -4.45 34.53
C ASP A 349 18.12 -3.72 33.27
N THR A 350 17.91 -4.50 32.21
CA THR A 350 17.42 -3.99 30.94
C THR A 350 16.29 -4.86 30.43
N GLN A 351 15.35 -4.20 29.75
CA GLN A 351 14.30 -4.84 28.97
C GLN A 351 14.49 -4.47 27.51
N LEU A 352 14.13 -5.37 26.59
CA LEU A 352 14.04 -5.03 25.18
C LEU A 352 12.59 -4.70 24.87
N ALA A 353 12.34 -3.45 24.47
CA ALA A 353 11.05 -3.02 23.95
C ALA A 353 11.12 -2.90 22.42
N ASP A 354 9.97 -2.95 21.77
CA ASP A 354 9.87 -2.65 20.35
C ASP A 354 10.38 -1.22 20.10
N ALA A 355 11.26 -1.05 19.12
CA ALA A 355 11.90 0.23 18.84
C ALA A 355 10.91 1.31 18.36
N CYS A 356 9.75 0.92 17.81
CA CYS A 356 8.74 1.85 17.32
C CYS A 356 7.63 2.12 18.36
N ASP A 357 7.37 1.15 19.26
CA ASP A 357 6.44 1.27 20.38
C ASP A 357 7.03 0.66 21.67
N ASN A 358 7.59 1.53 22.51
CA ASN A 358 8.23 1.12 23.76
C ASN A 358 7.28 0.45 24.78
N SER A 359 5.95 0.43 24.54
CA SER A 359 4.99 -0.29 25.39
C SER A 359 4.97 -1.80 25.12
N ILE A 360 5.43 -2.24 23.95
CA ILE A 360 5.54 -3.65 23.59
C ILE A 360 6.87 -4.19 24.11
N ILE A 361 6.81 -5.04 25.14
CA ILE A 361 7.99 -5.69 25.70
C ILE A 361 8.29 -6.97 24.92
N CYS A 362 9.45 -7.00 24.27
CA CYS A 362 9.96 -8.10 23.46
C CYS A 362 10.78 -9.10 24.29
N VAL A 363 11.59 -8.59 25.21
CA VAL A 363 12.29 -9.38 26.22
C VAL A 363 12.01 -8.74 27.58
N PRO A 364 11.49 -9.50 28.56
CA PRO A 364 11.22 -9.00 29.89
C PRO A 364 12.47 -8.40 30.56
N CYS A 365 12.24 -7.57 31.57
CA CYS A 365 13.31 -7.02 32.39
C CYS A 365 14.14 -8.15 33.02
N ALA A 366 15.45 -8.08 32.85
CA ALA A 366 16.40 -8.94 33.54
C ALA A 366 17.75 -8.22 33.64
N GLY A 367 18.43 -8.37 34.76
CA GLY A 367 19.81 -7.95 34.94
C GLY A 367 20.83 -9.05 34.71
N THR A 368 22.09 -8.67 34.81
CA THR A 368 23.23 -9.61 34.83
C THR A 368 23.55 -9.98 36.28
N PRO A 369 23.86 -11.26 36.59
CA PRO A 369 24.22 -11.65 37.96
C PRO A 369 25.37 -10.79 38.52
N SER A 370 25.16 -10.24 39.72
CA SER A 370 26.19 -9.49 40.42
C SER A 370 27.40 -10.38 40.70
N PRO A 371 28.65 -9.90 40.53
CA PRO A 371 29.83 -10.64 40.94
C PRO A 371 29.78 -11.02 42.42
N SER A 372 30.20 -12.24 42.71
CA SER A 372 30.16 -12.74 44.09
C SER A 372 31.00 -11.87 45.03
N CYS A 373 30.48 -11.62 46.24
CA CYS A 373 31.14 -10.83 47.28
C CYS A 373 31.46 -9.36 46.94
N LEU A 374 30.76 -8.77 45.96
CA LEU A 374 30.90 -7.34 45.65
C LEU A 374 30.27 -6.46 46.74
N ASN A 375 29.05 -6.81 47.16
CA ASN A 375 28.34 -6.21 48.29
C ASN A 375 28.13 -7.30 49.34
N VAL A 376 28.48 -7.00 50.59
CA VAL A 376 28.49 -7.98 51.66
C VAL A 376 27.86 -7.44 52.93
N VAL A 377 27.29 -8.34 53.72
CA VAL A 377 26.78 -8.06 55.07
C VAL A 377 27.49 -8.97 56.06
N SER A 378 27.72 -8.45 57.27
CA SER A 378 28.27 -9.22 58.38
C SER A 378 27.12 -9.81 59.20
N LEU A 379 27.12 -11.12 59.37
CA LEU A 379 26.16 -11.85 60.19
C LEU A 379 26.87 -12.48 61.40
N PRO A 380 26.24 -12.51 62.58
CA PRO A 380 26.78 -13.24 63.72
C PRO A 380 26.77 -14.74 63.46
N CYS A 381 27.84 -15.43 63.86
CA CYS A 381 27.99 -16.88 63.74
C CYS A 381 28.69 -17.44 64.99
N ASP A 382 29.10 -18.71 64.97
CA ASP A 382 29.90 -19.38 66.01
C ASP A 382 30.97 -20.22 65.28
N ASP A 383 32.25 -19.88 65.47
CA ASP A 383 33.37 -20.55 64.77
C ASP A 383 33.83 -21.83 65.48
N GLY A 384 33.26 -22.12 66.65
CA GLY A 384 33.59 -23.27 67.49
C GLY A 384 34.93 -23.17 68.22
N ASP A 385 35.65 -22.06 68.12
CA ASP A 385 36.87 -21.80 68.89
C ASP A 385 36.53 -21.06 70.20
N PRO A 386 36.67 -21.68 71.38
CA PRO A 386 36.37 -21.02 72.64
C PRO A 386 37.34 -19.86 72.98
N CYS A 387 38.43 -19.69 72.24
CA CYS A 387 39.40 -18.60 72.42
C CYS A 387 39.10 -17.36 71.56
N THR A 388 38.03 -17.34 70.78
CA THR A 388 37.59 -16.19 69.98
C THR A 388 36.30 -15.59 70.56
N ILE A 389 36.06 -14.30 70.28
CA ILE A 389 34.82 -13.60 70.60
C ILE A 389 34.35 -12.77 69.40
N ASN A 390 33.04 -12.46 69.37
CA ASN A 390 32.40 -11.69 68.30
C ASN A 390 32.53 -12.36 66.92
N ASP A 391 32.23 -13.65 66.87
CA ASP A 391 32.32 -14.43 65.64
C ASP A 391 31.33 -13.91 64.61
N VAL A 392 31.85 -13.60 63.44
CA VAL A 392 31.07 -13.12 62.31
C VAL A 392 31.45 -13.83 61.04
N GLU A 393 30.46 -14.09 60.20
CA GLU A 393 30.66 -14.48 58.81
C GLU A 393 30.29 -13.30 57.90
N ILE A 394 30.92 -13.25 56.74
CA ILE A 394 30.62 -12.24 55.72
C ILE A 394 29.97 -12.98 54.56
N VAL A 395 28.73 -12.64 54.25
CA VAL A 395 27.94 -13.24 53.17
C VAL A 395 27.56 -12.19 52.14
N GLU A 396 27.15 -12.64 50.95
CA GLU A 396 26.55 -11.76 49.95
C GLU A 396 25.29 -11.09 50.47
N ASP A 397 25.23 -9.76 50.36
CA ASP A 397 24.13 -8.94 50.89
C ASP A 397 22.78 -9.22 50.19
N CYS A 398 22.82 -9.69 48.94
CA CYS A 398 21.60 -9.83 48.14
C CYS A 398 20.73 -11.05 48.53
N ASN A 399 21.32 -12.13 49.05
CA ASN A 399 20.58 -13.36 49.42
C ASN A 399 21.16 -14.17 50.59
N ASN A 400 22.28 -13.73 51.17
CA ASN A 400 23.00 -14.40 52.27
C ASN A 400 23.40 -15.87 51.99
N ALA A 401 23.39 -16.32 50.72
CA ALA A 401 23.60 -17.72 50.38
C ALA A 401 25.07 -18.08 50.14
N PHE A 402 25.87 -17.12 49.70
CA PHE A 402 27.29 -17.32 49.44
C PHE A 402 28.14 -16.73 50.58
N ILE A 403 28.97 -17.58 51.19
CA ILE A 403 29.90 -17.18 52.26
C ILE A 403 31.19 -16.66 51.63
N CYS A 404 31.45 -15.37 51.81
CA CYS A 404 32.63 -14.66 51.31
C CYS A 404 33.82 -14.76 52.26
N VAL A 405 33.56 -14.63 53.56
CA VAL A 405 34.53 -14.89 54.62
C VAL A 405 33.87 -15.86 55.60
N PRO A 406 34.47 -17.04 55.83
CA PRO A 406 33.93 -18.01 56.77
C PRO A 406 33.89 -17.42 58.18
N CYS A 407 33.04 -18.01 59.01
CA CYS A 407 32.91 -17.64 60.40
C CYS A 407 34.27 -17.63 61.11
N ALA A 408 34.61 -16.51 61.73
CA ALA A 408 35.78 -16.36 62.58
C ALA A 408 35.56 -15.22 63.58
N GLY A 409 36.04 -15.38 64.81
CA GLY A 409 36.03 -14.33 65.81
C GLY A 409 37.36 -13.61 65.99
N THR A 410 37.35 -12.66 66.93
CA THR A 410 38.53 -11.93 67.39
C THR A 410 39.20 -12.69 68.54
N PRO A 411 40.52 -12.97 68.51
CA PRO A 411 41.19 -13.71 69.58
C PRO A 411 41.10 -12.97 70.92
N LEU A 412 40.84 -13.70 71.99
CA LEU A 412 40.92 -13.18 73.35
C LEU A 412 42.37 -12.79 73.70
N PRO A 413 42.58 -11.71 74.46
CA PRO A 413 43.91 -11.40 74.97
C PRO A 413 44.39 -12.48 75.95
N SER A 414 45.67 -12.81 75.87
CA SER A 414 46.26 -13.90 76.66
C SER A 414 46.18 -13.64 78.17
N CYS A 415 45.94 -14.69 78.95
CA CYS A 415 45.91 -14.70 80.42
C CYS A 415 44.92 -13.73 81.09
N VAL A 416 43.84 -13.35 80.40
CA VAL A 416 42.75 -12.56 81.00
C VAL A 416 41.79 -13.47 81.79
N ASN A 417 41.38 -14.58 81.18
CA ASN A 417 40.57 -15.61 81.82
C ASN A 417 41.46 -16.84 82.08
N THR A 418 41.61 -17.22 83.34
CA THR A 418 42.53 -18.28 83.74
C THR A 418 41.88 -19.25 84.69
N VAL A 419 42.37 -20.49 84.68
CA VAL A 419 42.01 -21.55 85.61
C VAL A 419 43.26 -22.08 86.29
N SER A 420 43.16 -22.44 87.57
CA SER A 420 44.25 -23.04 88.32
C SER A 420 44.13 -24.57 88.25
N LEU A 421 45.21 -25.22 87.83
CA LEU A 421 45.31 -26.68 87.74
C LEU A 421 46.37 -27.19 88.72
N PRO A 422 46.15 -28.36 89.36
CA PRO A 422 47.16 -28.99 90.20
C PRO A 422 48.35 -29.46 89.34
N CYS A 423 49.56 -29.26 89.85
CA CYS A 423 50.80 -29.67 89.22
C CYS A 423 51.82 -30.17 90.29
N ASP A 424 53.06 -30.46 89.89
CA ASP A 424 54.18 -30.82 90.77
C ASP A 424 55.40 -29.99 90.34
N ASP A 425 55.89 -29.10 91.22
CA ASP A 425 57.01 -28.19 90.90
C ASP A 425 58.39 -28.85 91.13
N GLY A 426 58.40 -30.08 91.66
CA GLY A 426 59.60 -30.86 91.95
C GLY A 426 60.40 -30.38 93.15
N ASP A 427 59.95 -29.37 93.90
CA ASP A 427 60.58 -28.93 95.15
C ASP A 427 59.96 -29.67 96.35
N PRO A 428 60.71 -30.56 97.04
CA PRO A 428 60.19 -31.26 98.21
C PRO A 428 59.89 -30.34 99.40
N CYS A 429 60.24 -29.05 99.32
CA CYS A 429 59.99 -28.04 100.34
C CYS A 429 58.65 -27.31 100.15
N THR A 430 57.93 -27.56 99.06
CA THR A 430 56.65 -26.93 98.75
C THR A 430 55.51 -27.95 98.85
N ILE A 431 54.30 -27.44 99.11
CA ILE A 431 53.03 -28.17 99.12
C ILE A 431 51.97 -27.40 98.34
N ASN A 432 50.99 -28.12 97.79
CA ASN A 432 49.87 -27.59 97.01
C ASN A 432 50.30 -26.87 95.73
N ASP A 433 51.12 -27.52 94.92
CA ASP A 433 51.64 -26.92 93.70
C ASP A 433 50.51 -26.75 92.68
N VAL A 434 50.41 -25.54 92.15
CA VAL A 434 49.43 -25.19 91.12
C VAL A 434 50.08 -24.40 90.01
N GLU A 435 49.61 -24.65 88.79
CA GLU A 435 49.88 -23.80 87.63
C GLU A 435 48.60 -23.03 87.28
N VAL A 436 48.77 -21.87 86.67
CA VAL A 436 47.64 -21.07 86.15
C VAL A 436 47.75 -21.07 84.65
N VAL A 437 46.71 -21.58 83.98
CA VAL A 437 46.65 -21.71 82.51
C VAL A 437 45.49 -20.88 81.97
N GLU A 438 45.50 -20.59 80.67
CA GLU A 438 44.36 -19.96 80.01
C GLU A 438 43.13 -20.89 80.01
N ASP A 439 41.97 -20.34 80.36
CA ASP A 439 40.72 -21.11 80.49
C ASP A 439 40.24 -21.70 79.15
N CYS A 440 40.49 -20.98 78.04
CA CYS A 440 40.12 -21.45 76.70
C CYS A 440 41.18 -22.39 76.08
N ASN A 441 42.41 -22.41 76.60
CA ASN A 441 43.50 -23.24 76.14
C ASN A 441 44.48 -23.58 77.27
N ASN A 442 44.23 -24.70 77.95
CA ASN A 442 45.03 -25.15 79.09
C ASN A 442 46.51 -25.46 78.74
N ALA A 443 46.91 -25.44 77.46
CA ALA A 443 48.32 -25.58 77.08
C ALA A 443 49.12 -24.27 77.26
N PHE A 444 48.45 -23.13 77.36
CA PHE A 444 49.10 -21.85 77.58
C PHE A 444 49.25 -21.58 79.08
N ILE A 445 50.48 -21.70 79.58
CA ILE A 445 50.80 -21.48 81.00
C ILE A 445 51.02 -19.98 81.25
N CYS A 446 50.16 -19.39 82.07
CA CYS A 446 50.23 -18.00 82.51
C CYS A 446 51.09 -17.82 83.75
N ILE A 447 51.00 -18.75 84.70
CA ILE A 447 51.86 -18.82 85.89
C ILE A 447 52.39 -20.25 85.97
N PRO A 448 53.72 -20.46 85.94
CA PRO A 448 54.32 -21.78 86.08
C PRO A 448 53.93 -22.47 87.38
N CYS A 449 54.06 -23.80 87.38
CA CYS A 449 53.86 -24.60 88.58
C CYS A 449 54.73 -24.11 89.74
N ALA A 450 54.10 -23.81 90.87
CA ALA A 450 54.77 -23.50 92.13
C ALA A 450 53.85 -23.83 93.31
N GLY A 451 54.43 -24.34 94.39
CA GLY A 451 53.74 -24.57 95.66
C GLY A 451 54.03 -23.54 96.75
N THR A 452 53.52 -23.83 97.95
CA THR A 452 53.72 -23.03 99.17
C THR A 452 54.66 -23.72 100.15
N PRO A 453 55.52 -23.02 100.91
CA PRO A 453 56.50 -23.66 101.79
C PRO A 453 55.88 -24.60 102.85
N ALA A 454 56.43 -25.80 103.00
CA ALA A 454 56.05 -26.80 103.98
C ALA A 454 56.49 -26.41 105.41
N PRO A 455 55.72 -26.75 106.47
CA PRO A 455 56.15 -26.55 107.87
C PRO A 455 57.32 -27.46 108.28
N ALA A 456 58.27 -26.95 109.07
CA ALA A 456 59.43 -27.71 109.55
C ALA A 456 59.07 -28.88 110.49
N CYS A 457 59.90 -29.93 110.51
CA CYS A 457 59.74 -31.19 111.26
C CYS A 457 58.49 -31.98 110.90
N THR A 458 57.93 -31.78 109.71
CA THR A 458 56.82 -32.59 109.19
C THR A 458 57.29 -33.74 108.32
N ASN A 459 58.47 -33.63 107.70
CA ASN A 459 59.10 -34.69 106.93
C ASN A 459 60.53 -34.88 107.44
N THR A 460 60.81 -35.98 108.16
CA THR A 460 62.10 -36.18 108.84
C THR A 460 62.85 -37.43 108.37
N VAL A 461 64.17 -37.42 108.54
CA VAL A 461 65.06 -38.56 108.30
C VAL A 461 65.94 -38.82 109.51
N VAL A 462 66.28 -40.08 109.77
CA VAL A 462 67.13 -40.49 110.89
C VAL A 462 68.56 -40.70 110.40
N LEU A 463 69.53 -40.10 111.10
CA LEU A 463 70.95 -40.18 110.79
C LEU A 463 71.72 -40.73 112.00
N PRO A 464 72.77 -41.56 111.78
CA PRO A 464 73.66 -42.00 112.85
C PRO A 464 74.47 -40.82 113.42
N CYS A 465 74.76 -40.87 114.72
CA CYS A 465 75.57 -39.87 115.43
C CYS A 465 76.34 -40.56 116.60
N ASP A 466 77.06 -39.79 117.42
CA ASP A 466 77.80 -40.26 118.62
C ASP A 466 77.42 -39.33 119.78
N ASP A 467 76.81 -39.86 120.85
CA ASP A 467 76.34 -39.10 122.02
C ASP A 467 77.41 -38.91 123.11
N GLY A 468 78.56 -39.58 122.95
CA GLY A 468 79.71 -39.49 123.83
C GLY A 468 79.59 -40.24 125.17
N ASP A 469 78.54 -41.03 125.40
CA ASP A 469 78.40 -41.88 126.60
C ASP A 469 78.91 -43.31 126.31
N PRO A 470 80.01 -43.76 126.95
CA PRO A 470 80.55 -45.10 126.70
C PRO A 470 79.64 -46.24 127.17
N CYS A 471 78.58 -45.95 127.92
CA CYS A 471 77.59 -46.92 128.38
C CYS A 471 76.45 -47.13 127.38
N THR A 472 76.34 -46.31 126.33
CA THR A 472 75.31 -46.40 125.29
C THR A 472 75.86 -46.97 123.98
N VAL A 473 74.99 -47.61 123.21
CA VAL A 473 75.25 -48.07 121.83
C VAL A 473 74.12 -47.64 120.89
N ASN A 474 74.44 -47.50 119.60
CA ASN A 474 73.54 -47.16 118.49
C ASN A 474 72.97 -45.73 118.50
N ASP A 475 73.82 -44.72 118.64
CA ASP A 475 73.34 -43.33 118.77
C ASP A 475 72.80 -42.79 117.43
N GLN A 476 71.62 -42.17 117.49
CA GLN A 476 70.90 -41.63 116.32
C GLN A 476 70.27 -40.27 116.60
N GLN A 477 70.19 -39.43 115.56
CA GLN A 477 69.49 -38.13 115.55
C GLN A 477 68.44 -38.10 114.44
N THR A 478 67.38 -37.30 114.60
CA THR A 478 66.35 -37.08 113.57
C THR A 478 66.44 -35.65 113.06
N VAL A 479 66.53 -35.45 111.75
CA VAL A 479 66.64 -34.12 111.10
C VAL A 479 65.54 -33.92 110.05
N GLU A 480 65.30 -32.68 109.62
CA GLU A 480 64.38 -32.40 108.52
C GLU A 480 64.91 -32.97 107.19
N ALA A 481 64.05 -33.63 106.42
CA ALA A 481 64.41 -34.32 105.19
C ALA A 481 64.86 -33.36 104.07
N CYS A 482 64.30 -32.15 104.02
CA CYS A 482 64.65 -31.13 103.03
C CYS A 482 65.81 -30.22 103.46
N ASP A 483 66.12 -30.15 104.76
CA ASP A 483 67.28 -29.45 105.31
C ASP A 483 67.81 -30.19 106.54
N ASN A 484 68.80 -31.05 106.32
CA ASN A 484 69.42 -31.85 107.37
C ASN A 484 70.13 -31.01 108.46
N SER A 485 70.22 -29.68 108.32
CA SER A 485 70.72 -28.79 109.38
C SER A 485 69.70 -28.55 110.50
N ILE A 486 68.41 -28.78 110.23
CA ILE A 486 67.34 -28.66 111.22
C ILE A 486 67.24 -29.97 111.98
N VAL A 487 67.75 -30.00 113.22
CA VAL A 487 67.65 -31.16 114.12
C VAL A 487 66.28 -31.18 114.81
N CYS A 488 65.48 -32.20 114.55
CA CYS A 488 64.17 -32.42 115.15
C CYS A 488 64.25 -33.29 116.42
N ILE A 489 65.19 -34.26 116.50
CA ILE A 489 65.49 -35.05 117.70
C ILE A 489 67.02 -35.14 117.88
N PRO A 490 67.59 -34.75 119.05
CA PRO A 490 69.03 -34.81 119.30
C PRO A 490 69.59 -36.25 119.32
N CYS A 491 70.91 -36.35 119.24
CA CYS A 491 71.64 -37.60 119.33
C CYS A 491 71.50 -38.29 120.70
N ALA A 492 71.16 -39.59 120.72
CA ALA A 492 71.17 -40.45 121.92
C ALA A 492 71.23 -41.95 121.56
N GLY A 493 71.86 -42.77 122.41
CA GLY A 493 71.97 -44.23 122.30
C GLY A 493 71.22 -45.04 123.38
N THR A 494 71.54 -46.35 123.49
CA THR A 494 70.87 -47.33 124.39
C THR A 494 71.85 -48.07 125.33
N LEU A 495 71.51 -48.20 126.64
CA LEU A 495 72.38 -48.74 127.71
C LEU A 495 72.66 -50.28 127.65
N ASP A 496 73.91 -50.74 127.85
CA ASP A 496 74.32 -52.17 127.91
C ASP A 496 75.01 -52.55 129.25
N ILE A 497 74.57 -53.62 129.93
CA ILE A 497 75.02 -54.06 131.29
C ILE A 497 75.22 -55.58 131.37
N SER A 498 75.81 -56.18 130.34
CA SER A 498 76.07 -57.62 130.28
C SER A 498 77.56 -57.92 130.46
N CYS A 499 77.95 -59.01 131.14
CA CYS A 499 79.35 -59.48 131.32
C CYS A 499 80.08 -59.82 129.98
N ASN A 500 79.74 -59.16 128.87
CA ASN A 500 80.41 -59.23 127.58
C ASN A 500 81.81 -58.59 127.62
N ASN A 501 82.07 -57.71 128.60
CA ASN A 501 83.42 -57.26 128.96
C ASN A 501 83.67 -57.46 130.47
N THR A 502 84.75 -58.16 130.82
CA THR A 502 85.06 -58.56 132.21
C THR A 502 86.52 -58.31 132.60
N VAL A 503 86.78 -58.16 133.90
CA VAL A 503 88.12 -58.06 134.52
C VAL A 503 88.27 -59.08 135.67
N VAL A 504 89.47 -59.63 135.87
CA VAL A 504 89.77 -60.67 136.88
C VAL A 504 90.46 -60.06 138.11
N LEU A 505 90.04 -60.46 139.31
CA LEU A 505 90.50 -59.95 140.61
C LEU A 505 90.88 -61.11 141.57
N PRO A 506 91.92 -60.96 142.42
CA PRO A 506 92.29 -61.97 143.42
C PRO A 506 91.30 -62.04 144.61
N CYS A 507 91.14 -63.23 145.20
CA CYS A 507 90.25 -63.51 146.35
C CYS A 507 90.79 -64.70 147.21
N ASP A 508 90.09 -65.13 148.28
CA ASP A 508 90.44 -66.28 149.17
C ASP A 508 89.19 -67.17 149.35
N ASP A 509 89.28 -68.46 148.98
CA ASP A 509 88.15 -69.42 149.00
C ASP A 509 88.03 -70.22 150.32
N GLY A 510 89.00 -70.05 151.23
CA GLY A 510 88.98 -70.64 152.57
C GLY A 510 89.30 -72.13 152.66
N ASP A 511 89.67 -72.82 151.58
CA ASP A 511 90.12 -74.22 151.62
C ASP A 511 91.65 -74.30 151.78
N PRO A 512 92.18 -74.82 152.91
CA PRO A 512 93.63 -74.93 153.11
C PRO A 512 94.33 -75.90 152.15
N CYS A 513 93.59 -76.64 151.32
CA CYS A 513 94.10 -77.53 150.30
C CYS A 513 94.20 -76.87 148.90
N THR A 514 93.76 -75.62 148.72
CA THR A 514 93.85 -74.84 147.48
C THR A 514 94.79 -73.63 147.64
N ALA A 515 95.31 -73.12 146.52
CA ALA A 515 96.07 -71.87 146.47
C ALA A 515 95.77 -71.09 145.17
N ASN A 516 96.00 -69.77 145.22
CA ASN A 516 95.82 -68.78 144.15
C ASN A 516 94.35 -68.53 143.74
N ASP A 517 93.51 -68.09 144.66
CA ASP A 517 92.07 -67.97 144.39
C ASP A 517 91.75 -66.64 143.66
N GLN A 518 90.91 -66.71 142.62
CA GLN A 518 90.52 -65.56 141.79
C GLN A 518 89.03 -65.55 141.44
N GLN A 519 88.46 -64.36 141.24
CA GLN A 519 87.10 -64.13 140.75
C GLN A 519 87.10 -63.21 139.51
N THR A 520 86.07 -63.27 138.67
CA THR A 520 85.92 -62.42 137.48
C THR A 520 84.67 -61.55 137.62
N VAL A 521 84.74 -60.25 137.31
CA VAL A 521 83.66 -59.25 137.41
C VAL A 521 83.46 -58.44 136.12
N GLU A 522 82.31 -57.79 135.93
CA GLU A 522 82.06 -56.90 134.79
C GLU A 522 82.97 -55.65 134.80
N SER A 523 83.45 -55.20 133.64
CA SER A 523 84.43 -54.10 133.54
C SER A 523 83.86 -52.67 133.65
N CYS A 524 82.53 -52.49 133.60
CA CYS A 524 81.89 -51.17 133.65
C CYS A 524 81.99 -50.53 135.04
N ASP A 525 81.62 -51.27 136.09
CA ASP A 525 81.67 -50.78 137.47
C ASP A 525 82.06 -51.87 138.51
N ASN A 526 82.47 -53.06 138.06
CA ASN A 526 82.85 -54.20 138.88
C ASN A 526 81.74 -54.71 139.82
N SER A 527 80.48 -54.31 139.63
CA SER A 527 79.37 -54.63 140.56
C SER A 527 78.86 -56.06 140.43
N ILE A 528 79.05 -56.70 139.28
CA ILE A 528 78.58 -58.05 138.99
C ILE A 528 79.76 -59.03 138.99
N VAL A 529 79.72 -60.06 139.85
CA VAL A 529 80.67 -61.17 139.83
C VAL A 529 80.23 -62.22 138.82
N CYS A 530 80.93 -62.27 137.68
CA CYS A 530 80.66 -63.17 136.56
C CYS A 530 81.24 -64.58 136.79
N ILE A 531 82.34 -64.75 137.55
CA ILE A 531 82.88 -66.05 138.00
C ILE A 531 83.28 -65.97 139.49
N PRO A 532 82.75 -66.84 140.37
CA PRO A 532 83.04 -66.80 141.81
C PRO A 532 84.45 -67.27 142.16
N CYS A 533 84.88 -66.95 143.38
CA CYS A 533 86.20 -67.25 143.89
C CYS A 533 86.48 -68.76 144.02
N ALA A 534 87.60 -69.24 143.45
CA ALA A 534 88.10 -70.61 143.64
C ALA A 534 89.61 -70.72 143.35
N GLY A 535 90.30 -71.63 144.05
CA GLY A 535 91.73 -71.93 143.92
C GLY A 535 92.10 -73.26 143.26
N THR A 536 93.41 -73.57 143.24
CA THR A 536 93.99 -74.80 142.65
C THR A 536 94.56 -75.78 143.71
N PRO A 537 94.32 -77.12 143.65
CA PRO A 537 94.73 -78.08 144.70
C PRO A 537 96.24 -78.45 144.78
N VAL A 538 96.75 -78.87 145.96
CA VAL A 538 98.18 -79.29 146.22
C VAL A 538 98.38 -80.74 146.75
N ALA A 539 99.55 -81.38 146.50
CA ALA A 539 99.74 -82.86 146.44
C ALA A 539 100.34 -83.64 147.65
N SER A 540 100.49 -83.09 148.87
CA SER A 540 101.35 -83.71 149.93
C SER A 540 100.69 -84.59 151.02
N CYS A 541 99.51 -85.19 150.79
CA CYS A 541 98.75 -85.95 151.82
C CYS A 541 98.81 -87.50 151.67
N ALA A 542 99.98 -88.12 151.46
CA ALA A 542 100.09 -89.60 151.42
C ALA A 542 101.47 -90.18 151.80
N THR A 543 101.74 -90.43 153.10
CA THR A 543 102.74 -91.43 153.57
C THR A 543 102.57 -91.77 155.07
N THR A 544 102.56 -93.07 155.40
CA THR A 544 102.47 -93.70 156.76
C THR A 544 103.88 -93.93 157.36
N VAL A 545 104.05 -93.75 158.68
CA VAL A 545 105.32 -93.90 159.45
C VAL A 545 105.14 -94.83 160.67
N MET A 546 106.15 -95.68 160.97
CA MET A 546 106.18 -96.62 162.12
C MET A 546 106.70 -95.95 163.41
N LEU A 547 106.01 -96.14 164.55
CA LEU A 547 106.36 -95.62 165.87
C LEU A 547 106.52 -96.76 166.91
N ALA A 548 107.39 -96.59 167.91
CA ALA A 548 107.56 -97.55 169.01
C ALA A 548 106.35 -97.54 169.97
N CYS A 549 105.93 -98.73 170.42
CA CYS A 549 104.88 -98.92 171.44
C CYS A 549 105.33 -99.98 172.48
N ASP A 550 104.61 -100.07 173.60
CA ASP A 550 104.83 -101.04 174.71
C ASP A 550 103.53 -101.84 174.87
N ASP A 551 103.57 -103.15 174.65
CA ASP A 551 102.40 -104.04 174.67
C ASP A 551 102.03 -104.58 176.07
N GLY A 552 102.84 -104.28 177.09
CA GLY A 552 102.60 -104.68 178.48
C GLY A 552 103.03 -106.11 178.84
N ASP A 553 103.77 -106.84 177.99
CA ASP A 553 104.40 -108.12 178.34
C ASP A 553 105.82 -107.92 178.92
N PRO A 554 106.05 -108.22 180.21
CA PRO A 554 107.33 -107.95 180.86
C PRO A 554 108.49 -108.88 180.45
N CYS A 555 108.29 -109.80 179.49
CA CYS A 555 109.34 -110.67 178.93
C CYS A 555 109.86 -110.24 177.54
N THR A 556 109.34 -109.17 176.92
CA THR A 556 109.76 -108.71 175.58
C THR A 556 110.25 -107.26 175.57
N GLU A 557 111.41 -107.04 174.94
CA GLU A 557 111.95 -105.71 174.65
C GLU A 557 111.83 -105.42 173.13
N ASN A 558 111.20 -104.28 172.77
CA ASN A 558 110.99 -103.64 171.43
C ASN A 558 109.68 -103.93 170.63
N ASP A 559 108.57 -103.25 170.94
CA ASP A 559 107.32 -103.30 170.11
C ASP A 559 107.11 -102.04 169.23
N MET A 560 106.41 -102.16 168.08
CA MET A 560 106.11 -101.04 167.14
C MET A 560 104.72 -101.12 166.44
N GLN A 561 104.09 -99.96 166.14
CA GLN A 561 102.80 -99.77 165.41
C GLN A 561 102.87 -98.64 164.34
N GLY A 562 102.09 -98.70 163.25
CA GLY A 562 102.13 -97.70 162.14
C GLY A 562 100.93 -96.72 162.04
N VAL A 563 101.19 -95.46 161.60
CA VAL A 563 100.19 -94.38 161.34
C VAL A 563 100.44 -93.68 160.01
#